data_AF-A0A535J0N1-F1
#
_entry.id   AF-A0A535J0N1-F1
#
_cell.length_a   1.000
_cell.length_b   1.000
_cell.length_c   1.000
_cell.angle_alpha   90.00
_cell.angle_beta   90.00
_cell.angle_gamma   90.00
#
_symmetry.space_group_name_H-M   'P 1'
#
loop_
_entity.id
_entity.type
_entity.pdbx_description
1 polymer ?
#
loop_
_entity_poly.entity_id
_entity_poly.type
_entity_poly.pdbx_seq_one_letter_code
_entity_poly.pdbx_strand_id
1 'polypeptide(L)'
;MTEGLLERLAHGPVLGDGGYLLELEKRGYVQAGPFTPEVSVTEPDALAELHREFLRAGAEVLQALTFYASEEKLATVGLAGRVDDINQAAVRVARSVAREGDALVAGNLSLTWAYD
;
A
#
# COMPACT_ATOMS: atom_id res chain seq x y z
N MET A 1 -9.36 -12.69 -18.03
CA MET A 1 -9.72 -11.63 -17.06
C MET A 1 -9.26 -12.12 -15.71
N THR A 2 -8.64 -11.27 -14.90
CA THR A 2 -8.26 -11.62 -13.51
C THR A 2 -9.51 -12.04 -12.75
N GLU A 3 -9.49 -13.21 -12.12
CA GLU A 3 -10.61 -13.67 -11.27
C GLU A 3 -10.82 -12.69 -10.10
N GLY A 4 -12.08 -12.36 -9.85
CA GLY A 4 -12.46 -11.49 -8.75
C GLY A 4 -12.31 -12.16 -7.38
N LEU A 5 -12.33 -11.37 -6.31
CA LEU A 5 -12.15 -11.87 -4.94
C LEU A 5 -13.15 -12.98 -4.57
N LEU A 6 -14.43 -12.81 -4.93
CA LEU A 6 -15.48 -13.81 -4.64
C LEU A 6 -15.28 -15.13 -5.39
N GLU A 7 -14.76 -15.06 -6.61
CA GLU A 7 -14.46 -16.25 -7.42
C GLU A 7 -13.29 -17.02 -6.81
N ARG A 8 -12.21 -16.33 -6.42
CA ARG A 8 -11.06 -16.96 -5.75
C ARG A 8 -11.44 -17.59 -4.42
N LEU A 9 -12.22 -16.88 -3.60
CA LEU A 9 -12.72 -17.37 -2.31
C LEU A 9 -13.63 -18.61 -2.43
N ALA A 10 -14.28 -18.82 -3.57
CA ALA A 10 -15.06 -20.03 -3.83
C ALA A 10 -14.17 -21.28 -4.04
N HIS A 11 -12.91 -21.10 -4.45
CA HIS A 11 -11.96 -22.18 -4.69
C HIS A 11 -11.07 -22.47 -3.47
N GLY A 12 -10.91 -21.52 -2.55
CA GLY A 12 -10.06 -21.70 -1.37
C GLY A 12 -9.71 -20.39 -0.66
N PRO A 13 -8.76 -20.44 0.30
CA PRO A 13 -8.24 -19.22 0.93
C PRO A 13 -7.52 -18.34 -0.11
N VAL A 14 -7.67 -17.03 0.03
CA VAL A 14 -6.97 -16.03 -0.78
C VAL A 14 -5.87 -15.38 0.07
N LEU A 15 -4.64 -15.42 -0.43
CA LEU A 15 -3.49 -14.90 0.31
C LEU A 15 -3.38 -13.37 0.20
N GLY A 16 -3.38 -12.69 1.34
CA GLY A 16 -3.00 -11.28 1.43
C GLY A 16 -1.47 -11.12 1.46
N ASP A 17 -1.02 -9.87 1.37
CA ASP A 17 0.37 -9.49 1.54
C ASP A 17 0.73 -9.20 3.02
N GLY A 18 1.86 -8.51 3.25
CA GLY A 18 2.42 -8.27 4.58
C GLY A 18 2.62 -6.79 4.92
N GLY A 19 3.41 -6.56 5.99
CA GLY A 19 3.61 -5.22 6.53
C GLY A 19 4.63 -4.38 5.76
N TYR A 20 4.18 -3.41 4.98
CA TYR A 20 5.06 -2.54 4.20
C TYR A 20 5.97 -1.64 5.06
N LEU A 21 5.42 -1.00 6.08
CA LEU A 21 6.14 0.00 6.88
C LEU A 21 7.42 -0.58 7.51
N LEU A 22 7.29 -1.70 8.23
CA LEU A 22 8.43 -2.32 8.93
C LEU A 22 9.46 -2.87 7.94
N GLU A 23 9.00 -3.37 6.81
CA GLU A 23 9.87 -3.90 5.77
C GLU A 23 10.64 -2.79 5.03
N LEU A 24 10.01 -1.65 4.75
CA LEU A 24 10.70 -0.47 4.22
C LEU A 24 11.64 0.17 5.24
N GLU A 25 11.29 0.14 6.53
CA GLU A 25 12.15 0.64 7.60
C GLU A 25 13.43 -0.18 7.72
N LYS A 26 13.33 -1.52 7.72
CA LYS A 26 14.51 -2.41 7.71
C LYS A 26 15.45 -2.17 6.52
N ARG A 27 14.91 -1.66 5.41
CA ARG A 27 15.65 -1.30 4.18
C ARG A 27 16.19 0.14 4.21
N GLY A 28 15.83 0.93 5.23
CA GLY A 28 16.29 2.31 5.41
C GLY A 28 15.54 3.36 4.59
N TYR A 29 14.38 3.02 4.01
CA TYR A 29 13.58 3.96 3.19
C TYR A 29 12.64 4.83 4.01
N VAL A 30 12.19 4.34 5.16
CA VAL A 30 11.27 5.05 6.06
C VAL A 30 11.71 4.85 7.50
N GLN A 31 11.19 5.67 8.40
CA GLN A 31 11.28 5.46 9.84
C GLN A 31 9.88 5.24 10.38
N ALA A 32 9.65 4.14 11.10
CA ALA A 32 8.34 3.86 11.67
C ALA A 32 7.94 4.97 12.65
N GLY A 33 6.75 5.51 12.45
CA GLY A 33 6.31 6.72 13.14
C GLY A 33 5.28 7.46 12.31
N PRO A 34 5.24 8.81 12.36
CA PRO A 34 4.22 9.58 11.66
C PRO A 34 4.49 9.72 10.14
N PHE A 35 5.68 9.31 9.67
CA PHE A 35 6.16 9.35 8.27
C PHE A 35 5.98 7.98 7.65
N THR A 36 5.13 7.80 6.63
CA THR A 36 4.94 6.46 6.06
C THR A 36 4.46 6.45 4.62
N PRO A 37 3.37 7.12 4.22
CA PRO A 37 2.82 6.92 2.88
C PRO A 37 3.54 7.74 1.79
N GLU A 38 4.25 8.81 2.15
CA GLU A 38 4.99 9.67 1.22
C GLU A 38 6.11 8.94 0.46
N VAL A 39 6.58 7.80 1.00
CA VAL A 39 7.51 6.89 0.31
C VAL A 39 6.99 6.45 -1.06
N SER A 40 5.66 6.40 -1.22
CA SER A 40 5.01 6.10 -2.49
C SER A 40 5.30 7.14 -3.58
N VAL A 41 5.72 8.35 -3.19
CA VAL A 41 6.11 9.44 -4.09
C VAL A 41 7.62 9.61 -4.14
N THR A 42 8.31 9.53 -2.99
CA THR A 42 9.76 9.79 -2.91
C THR A 42 10.60 8.61 -3.38
N GLU A 43 10.16 7.39 -3.06
CA GLU A 43 10.89 6.13 -3.34
C GLU A 43 9.95 5.07 -3.95
N PRO A 44 9.25 5.37 -5.08
CA PRO A 44 8.25 4.47 -5.65
C PRO A 44 8.82 3.14 -6.10
N ASP A 45 10.10 3.11 -6.52
CA ASP A 45 10.79 1.89 -6.93
C ASP A 45 11.01 0.94 -5.75
N ALA A 46 11.34 1.48 -4.57
CA ALA A 46 11.49 0.68 -3.35
C ALA A 46 10.16 0.05 -2.92
N LEU A 47 9.07 0.82 -3.00
CA LEU A 47 7.72 0.32 -2.76
C LEU A 47 7.33 -0.76 -3.80
N ALA A 48 7.66 -0.54 -5.07
CA ALA A 48 7.39 -1.51 -6.13
C ALA A 48 8.14 -2.82 -5.93
N GLU A 49 9.43 -2.77 -5.55
CA GLU A 49 10.20 -3.98 -5.24
C GLU A 49 9.55 -4.77 -4.09
N LEU A 50 9.13 -4.09 -3.01
CA LEU A 50 8.48 -4.77 -1.90
C LEU A 50 7.13 -5.40 -2.29
N HIS A 51 6.31 -4.73 -3.10
CA HIS A 51 5.12 -5.33 -3.69
C HIS A 51 5.46 -6.59 -4.50
N ARG A 52 6.53 -6.56 -5.31
CA ARG A 52 6.96 -7.70 -6.12
C ARG A 52 7.45 -8.86 -5.26
N GLU A 53 8.10 -8.56 -4.14
CA GLU A 53 8.51 -9.58 -3.18
C GLU A 53 7.29 -10.30 -2.58
N PHE A 54 6.24 -9.57 -2.17
CA PHE A 54 5.00 -10.19 -1.70
C PHE A 54 4.29 -10.99 -2.79
N LEU A 55 4.25 -10.47 -4.01
CA LEU A 55 3.70 -11.18 -5.17
C LEU A 55 4.46 -12.50 -5.42
N ARG A 56 5.80 -12.48 -5.38
CA ARG A 56 6.65 -13.68 -5.50
C ARG A 56 6.48 -14.65 -4.34
N ALA A 57 6.16 -14.15 -3.15
CA ALA A 57 5.85 -14.97 -1.98
C ALA A 57 4.46 -15.66 -2.05
N GLY A 58 3.63 -15.29 -3.04
CA GLY A 58 2.32 -15.89 -3.27
C GLY A 58 1.14 -15.01 -2.87
N ALA A 59 1.35 -13.72 -2.58
CA ALA A 59 0.25 -12.80 -2.32
C ALA A 59 -0.64 -12.65 -3.56
N GLU A 60 -1.94 -12.84 -3.37
CA GLU A 60 -2.97 -12.70 -4.40
C GLU A 60 -3.69 -11.35 -4.32
N VAL A 61 -3.56 -10.66 -3.18
CA VAL A 61 -4.09 -9.31 -2.95
C VAL A 61 -2.96 -8.43 -2.43
N LEU A 62 -2.63 -7.38 -3.17
CA LEU A 62 -1.69 -6.35 -2.75
C LEU A 62 -2.43 -5.14 -2.18
N GLN A 63 -2.11 -4.74 -0.96
CA GLN A 63 -2.67 -3.57 -0.30
C GLN A 63 -1.90 -2.32 -0.72
N ALA A 64 -2.59 -1.29 -1.20
CA ALA A 64 -1.96 0.01 -1.44
C ALA A 64 -1.44 0.60 -0.13
N LEU A 65 -0.25 1.22 -0.15
CA LEU A 65 0.38 1.86 1.02
C LEU A 65 -0.28 3.22 1.35
N THR A 66 -1.56 3.19 1.68
CA THR A 66 -2.39 4.38 1.94
C THR A 66 -2.78 4.54 3.41
N PHE A 67 -2.23 3.70 4.30
CA PHE A 67 -2.47 3.79 5.74
C PHE A 67 -1.99 5.16 6.27
N TYR A 68 -2.87 5.88 6.99
CA TYR A 68 -2.67 7.25 7.47
C TYR A 68 -2.40 8.32 6.39
N ALA A 69 -2.67 8.03 5.11
CA ALA A 69 -2.69 9.05 4.06
C ALA A 69 -4.01 9.86 4.08
N SER A 70 -4.44 10.35 5.25
CA SER A 70 -5.58 11.25 5.43
C SER A 70 -5.11 12.69 5.68
N GLU A 71 -5.96 13.67 5.43
CA GLU A 71 -5.60 15.10 5.53
C GLU A 71 -5.07 15.45 6.93
N GLU A 72 -5.79 15.07 7.97
CA GLU A 72 -5.43 15.38 9.36
C GLU A 72 -4.11 14.72 9.76
N LYS A 73 -3.87 13.50 9.27
CA LYS A 73 -2.63 12.76 9.53
C LYS A 73 -1.44 13.38 8.82
N LEU A 74 -1.56 13.63 7.53
CA LEU A 74 -0.50 14.26 6.74
C LEU A 74 -0.18 15.68 7.24
N ALA A 75 -1.16 16.42 7.74
CA ALA A 75 -0.92 17.72 8.36
C ALA A 75 0.05 17.65 9.56
N THR A 76 0.01 16.58 10.36
CA THR A 76 0.92 16.43 11.52
C THR A 76 2.40 16.30 11.14
N VAL A 77 2.69 15.99 9.88
CA VAL A 77 4.05 15.84 9.33
C VAL A 77 4.38 16.88 8.26
N GLY A 78 3.57 17.94 8.16
CA GLY A 78 3.81 19.03 7.20
C GLY A 78 3.47 18.68 5.74
N LEU A 79 2.65 17.64 5.52
CA LEU A 79 2.21 17.17 4.19
C LEU A 79 0.72 17.46 3.91
N ALA A 80 0.14 18.45 4.58
CA ALA A 80 -1.23 18.90 4.31
C ALA A 80 -1.43 19.21 2.80
N GLY A 81 -2.60 18.87 2.27
CA GLY A 81 -2.92 19.02 0.85
C GLY A 81 -2.24 18.03 -0.11
N ARG A 82 -1.49 17.03 0.39
CA ARG A 82 -0.83 16.00 -0.43
C ARG A 82 -1.57 14.66 -0.45
N VAL A 83 -2.78 14.60 0.12
CA VAL A 83 -3.61 13.37 0.20
C VAL A 83 -3.75 12.72 -1.17
N ASP A 84 -4.21 13.46 -2.17
CA ASP A 84 -4.45 12.92 -3.51
C ASP A 84 -3.17 12.41 -4.16
N ASP A 85 -2.10 13.21 -4.12
CA ASP A 85 -0.81 12.84 -4.71
C ASP A 85 -0.28 11.51 -4.15
N ILE A 86 -0.29 11.39 -2.83
CA ILE A 86 0.27 10.24 -2.11
C ILE A 86 -0.59 9.00 -2.35
N ASN A 87 -1.91 9.11 -2.17
CA ASN A 87 -2.83 7.98 -2.38
C ASN A 87 -2.80 7.49 -3.83
N GLN A 88 -2.81 8.41 -4.81
CA GLN A 88 -2.74 8.04 -6.22
C GLN A 88 -1.39 7.38 -6.57
N ALA A 89 -0.28 7.86 -6.01
CA ALA A 89 1.01 7.23 -6.21
C ALA A 89 1.05 5.81 -5.64
N ALA A 90 0.60 5.61 -4.40
CA ALA A 90 0.54 4.30 -3.75
C ALA A 90 -0.31 3.30 -4.56
N VAL A 91 -1.50 3.72 -5.01
CA VAL A 91 -2.39 2.88 -5.83
C VAL A 91 -1.78 2.58 -7.20
N ARG A 92 -1.11 3.56 -7.83
CA ARG A 92 -0.42 3.34 -9.12
C ARG A 92 0.67 2.29 -9.01
N VAL A 93 1.51 2.35 -7.96
CA VAL A 93 2.59 1.39 -7.73
C VAL A 93 2.04 -0.01 -7.45
N ALA A 94 1.07 -0.13 -6.53
CA ALA A 94 0.44 -1.43 -6.24
C ALA A 94 -0.18 -2.04 -7.51
N ARG A 95 -0.87 -1.22 -8.31
CA ARG A 95 -1.53 -1.67 -9.55
C ARG A 95 -0.55 -2.02 -10.67
N SER A 96 0.57 -1.33 -10.80
CA SER A 96 1.59 -1.70 -11.80
C SER A 96 2.16 -3.07 -11.47
N VAL A 97 2.48 -3.32 -10.20
CA VAL A 97 3.06 -4.60 -9.77
C VAL A 97 2.02 -5.73 -9.79
N ALA A 98 0.79 -5.48 -9.37
CA ALA A 98 -0.27 -6.50 -9.38
C ALA A 98 -0.52 -7.08 -10.79
N ARG A 99 -0.33 -6.27 -11.84
CA ARG A 99 -0.44 -6.70 -13.24
C ARG A 99 0.69 -7.63 -13.67
N GLU A 100 1.81 -7.66 -12.96
CA GLU A 100 2.94 -8.55 -13.25
C GLU A 100 2.63 -10.02 -12.86
N GLY A 101 1.67 -10.27 -11.96
CA GLY A 101 1.40 -11.62 -11.42
C GLY A 101 -0.07 -11.93 -11.13
N ASP A 102 -1.00 -11.29 -11.87
CA ASP A 102 -2.45 -11.50 -11.74
C ASP A 102 -2.97 -11.37 -10.30
N ALA A 103 -2.49 -10.37 -9.56
CA ALA A 103 -2.98 -10.06 -8.21
C ALA A 103 -4.10 -9.01 -8.25
N LEU A 104 -4.94 -9.03 -7.22
CA LEU A 104 -5.90 -7.97 -6.93
C LEU A 104 -5.22 -6.82 -6.18
N VAL A 105 -5.81 -5.63 -6.23
CA VAL A 105 -5.36 -4.47 -5.44
C VAL A 105 -6.46 -4.08 -4.46
N ALA A 106 -6.10 -3.93 -3.18
CA ALA A 106 -7.00 -3.45 -2.15
C ALA A 106 -6.58 -2.04 -1.70
N GLY A 107 -7.54 -1.11 -1.64
CA GLY A 107 -7.33 0.18 -1.00
C GLY A 107 -7.25 -0.01 0.52
N ASN A 108 -6.20 0.51 1.15
CA ASN A 108 -6.05 0.44 2.60
C ASN A 108 -6.65 1.69 3.25
N LEU A 109 -7.63 1.51 4.13
CA LEU A 109 -8.27 2.57 4.88
C LEU A 109 -7.93 2.41 6.37
N SER A 110 -7.53 3.51 6.98
CA SER A 110 -7.20 3.59 8.41
C SER A 110 -8.15 4.53 9.14
N LEU A 111 -8.25 4.37 10.45
CA LEU A 111 -8.91 5.32 11.33
C LEU A 111 -8.35 6.75 11.20
N THR A 112 -9.21 7.74 11.39
CA THR A 112 -8.83 9.12 11.66
C THR A 112 -8.63 9.31 13.16
N TRP A 113 -7.81 10.28 13.56
CA TRP A 113 -7.70 10.72 14.97
C TRP A 113 -8.56 11.95 15.27
N ALA A 114 -9.36 12.38 14.30
CA ALA A 114 -10.34 13.43 14.44
C ALA A 114 -11.65 12.82 14.95
N TYR A 115 -12.11 13.33 16.09
CA TYR A 115 -13.45 13.10 16.61
C TYR A 115 -14.13 14.47 16.58
N ASP A 116 -15.20 14.59 15.81
CA ASP A 116 -16.07 15.77 15.81
C ASP A 116 -16.93 15.79 17.09
#